data_AF-A0A950XVQ6-F1
#
_entry.id   AF-A0A950XVQ6-F1
#
_cell.length_a   1.000
_cell.length_b   1.000
_cell.length_c   1.000
_cell.angle_alpha   90.00
_cell.angle_beta   90.00
_cell.angle_gamma   90.00
#
_symmetry.space_group_name_H-M   'P 1'
#
loop_
_entity.id
_entity.type
_entity.pdbx_description
1 polymer ?
#
loop_
_entity_poly.entity_id
_entity_poly.type
_entity_poly.pdbx_seq_one_letter_code
_entity_poly.pdbx_strand_id
1 'polypeptide(L)'
;MSVYEERAAELEEHEFRMGLERGRLAVALDLLTDALVLVGQHGVYCQSARQPGKPAMDIQMIDKCLTDAKELVSSVMVEIRRKKLEAS
;
A
#
# COMPACT_ATOMS: atom_id res chain seq x y z
N MET A 1 -1.91 16.24 10.20
CA MET A 1 -2.16 17.12 9.04
C MET A 1 -2.91 16.27 8.02
N SER A 2 -3.32 16.82 6.88
CA SER A 2 -3.90 15.98 5.82
C SER A 2 -2.80 15.21 5.09
N VAL A 3 -3.11 14.06 4.49
CA VAL A 3 -2.15 13.33 3.63
C VAL A 3 -1.64 14.20 2.47
N TYR A 4 -2.47 15.14 2.00
CA TYR A 4 -2.10 16.10 0.96
C TYR A 4 -1.03 17.11 1.41
N GLU A 5 -0.93 17.37 2.71
CA GLU A 5 0.09 18.24 3.28
C GLU A 5 1.34 17.44 3.63
N GLU A 6 1.17 16.28 4.26
CA GLU A 6 2.27 15.43 4.74
C GLU A 6 3.07 14.80 3.59
N ARG A 7 2.41 14.48 2.47
CA ARG A 7 3.01 13.83 1.29
C ARG A 7 2.97 14.71 0.05
N ALA A 8 2.90 16.03 0.22
CA ALA A 8 2.74 16.99 -0.88
C ALA A 8 3.77 16.80 -2.01
N ALA A 9 5.05 16.65 -1.66
CA ALA A 9 6.14 16.49 -2.63
C ALA A 9 6.05 15.17 -3.42
N GLU A 10 5.77 14.05 -2.74
CA GLU A 10 5.58 12.75 -3.38
C GLU A 10 4.37 12.78 -4.32
N LEU A 11 3.27 13.36 -3.85
CA LEU A 11 2.05 13.53 -4.65
C LEU A 11 2.34 14.35 -5.90
N GLU A 12 3.02 15.50 -5.78
CA GLU A 12 3.39 16.33 -6.93
C GLU A 12 4.23 15.55 -7.96
N GLU A 13 5.28 14.86 -7.51
CA GLU A 13 6.17 14.10 -8.40
C GLU A 13 5.41 12.97 -9.13
N HIS A 14 4.58 12.21 -8.41
CA HIS A 14 3.86 11.08 -8.96
C HIS A 14 2.69 11.51 -9.85
N GLU A 15 1.95 12.55 -9.47
CA GLU A 15 0.86 13.11 -10.28
C GLU A 15 1.40 13.71 -11.58
N PHE A 16 2.56 14.40 -11.55
CA PHE A 16 3.20 14.92 -12.75
C PHE A 16 3.60 13.80 -13.73
N ARG A 17 4.25 12.74 -13.23
CA ARG A 17 4.76 11.66 -14.09
C ARG A 17 3.67 10.72 -14.61
N MET A 18 2.63 10.48 -13.82
CA MET A 18 1.67 9.40 -14.08
C MET A 18 0.25 9.88 -14.35
N GLY A 19 -0.04 11.17 -14.13
CA GLY A 19 -1.38 11.74 -14.07
C GLY A 19 -1.99 11.60 -12.67
N LEU A 20 -3.01 12.41 -12.39
CA LEU A 20 -3.63 12.57 -11.06
C LEU A 20 -3.99 11.23 -10.38
N GLU A 21 -4.80 10.40 -11.06
CA GLU A 21 -5.32 9.16 -10.47
C GLU A 21 -4.20 8.15 -10.20
N ARG A 22 -3.35 7.88 -11.20
CA ARG A 22 -2.25 6.92 -11.06
C ARG A 22 -1.17 7.41 -10.11
N GLY A 23 -0.93 8.72 -10.04
CA GLY A 23 0.02 9.32 -9.11
C GLY A 23 -0.40 9.13 -7.66
N ARG A 24 -1.67 9.39 -7.34
CA ARG A 24 -2.23 9.16 -6.01
C ARG A 24 -2.23 7.69 -5.61
N LEU A 25 -2.57 6.79 -6.54
CA LEU A 25 -2.51 5.35 -6.28
C LEU A 25 -1.07 4.86 -6.06
N ALA A 26 -0.07 5.48 -6.70
CA ALA A 26 1.33 5.18 -6.45
C ALA A 26 1.73 5.52 -5.01
N VAL A 27 1.42 6.74 -4.54
CA VAL A 27 1.69 7.14 -3.15
C VAL A 27 0.91 6.25 -2.16
N ALA A 28 -0.32 5.85 -2.50
CA ALA A 28 -1.08 4.90 -1.68
C ALA A 28 -0.39 3.52 -1.56
N LEU A 29 0.23 3.02 -2.64
CA LEU A 29 1.02 1.77 -2.58
C LEU A 29 2.25 1.91 -1.69
N ASP A 30 2.91 3.06 -1.68
CA ASP A 30 4.05 3.31 -0.81
C ASP A 30 3.62 3.27 0.66
N LEU A 31 2.50 3.94 1.00
CA LEU A 31 1.93 3.91 2.35
C LEU A 31 1.52 2.49 2.80
N LEU A 32 0.91 1.71 1.91
CA LEU A 32 0.58 0.30 2.20
C LEU A 32 1.85 -0.55 2.39
N THR A 33 2.92 -0.25 1.66
CA THR A 33 4.20 -0.95 1.78
C THR A 33 4.88 -0.62 3.09
N ASP A 34 4.89 0.65 3.51
CA ASP A 34 5.37 1.08 4.82
C ASP A 34 4.61 0.37 5.94
N ALA A 35 3.27 0.31 5.83
CA ALA A 35 2.43 -0.39 6.80
C ALA A 35 2.75 -1.89 6.90
N LEU A 36 2.95 -2.56 5.76
CA LEU A 36 3.37 -3.97 5.74
C LEU A 36 4.71 -4.19 6.47
N VAL A 37 5.69 -3.31 6.24
CA VAL A 37 6.98 -3.39 6.94
C VAL A 37 6.79 -3.24 8.44
N LEU A 38 6.01 -2.25 8.88
CA LEU A 38 5.76 -1.99 10.30
C LEU A 38 5.01 -3.17 10.97
N VAL A 39 4.01 -3.73 10.30
CA VAL A 39 3.23 -4.88 10.80
C VAL A 39 4.12 -6.13 10.88
N GLY A 40 4.94 -6.39 9.86
CA GLY A 40 5.90 -7.48 9.87
C GLY A 40 6.90 -7.39 11.02
N GLN A 41 7.44 -6.19 11.28
CA GLN A 41 8.30 -5.94 12.44
C GLN A 41 7.57 -6.14 13.76
N HIS A 42 6.34 -5.62 13.88
CA HIS A 42 5.54 -5.79 15.08
C HIS A 42 5.23 -7.27 15.36
N GLY A 43 5.05 -8.08 14.31
CA GLY A 43 4.86 -9.52 14.41
C GLY A 43 6.06 -10.28 14.99
N VAL A 44 7.28 -9.72 14.98
CA VAL A 44 8.44 -10.30 15.67
C VAL A 44 8.24 -10.26 17.18
N TYR A 45 7.72 -9.14 17.70
CA TYR A 45 7.54 -8.93 19.15
C TYR A 45 6.20 -9.47 19.65
N CYS A 46 5.15 -9.35 18.83
CA CYS A 46 3.80 -9.78 19.16
C CYS A 46 3.55 -11.21 18.66
N GLN A 47 3.95 -12.19 19.45
CA GLN A 47 3.86 -13.62 19.12
C GLN A 47 2.56 -14.24 19.65
N SER A 48 2.08 -15.26 18.94
CA SER A 48 0.92 -16.05 19.33
C SER A 48 1.23 -16.92 20.54
N ALA A 49 0.40 -16.80 21.59
CA ALA A 49 0.46 -17.70 22.74
C ALA A 49 0.06 -19.15 22.40
N ARG A 50 -0.67 -19.37 21.29
CA ARG A 50 -1.17 -20.69 20.87
C ARG A 50 -0.27 -21.37 19.83
N GLN A 51 0.44 -20.58 19.04
CA GLN A 51 1.30 -21.06 17.95
C GLN A 51 2.70 -20.44 18.09
N PRO A 52 3.62 -21.10 18.82
CA PRO A 52 4.96 -20.58 19.04
C PRO A 52 5.68 -20.27 17.71
N GLY A 53 6.34 -19.12 17.65
CA GLY A 53 7.09 -18.67 16.47
C GLY A 53 6.23 -18.07 15.35
N LYS A 54 4.91 -17.90 15.57
CA LYS A 54 4.04 -17.15 14.66
C LYS A 54 3.58 -15.83 15.31
N PRO A 55 3.40 -14.76 14.53
CA PRO A 55 2.76 -13.54 15.01
C PRO A 55 1.37 -13.80 15.60
N ALA A 56 0.88 -12.89 16.44
CA ALA A 56 -0.50 -12.92 16.92
C ALA A 56 -1.51 -12.96 15.75
N MET A 57 -2.68 -13.55 15.99
CA MET A 57 -3.66 -13.85 14.92
C MET A 57 -4.18 -12.58 14.23
N ASP A 58 -4.42 -11.53 15.00
CA ASP A 58 -4.78 -10.20 14.51
C ASP A 58 -3.68 -9.58 13.65
N ILE A 59 -2.40 -9.71 14.02
CA ILE A 59 -1.27 -9.25 13.20
C ILE A 59 -1.22 -9.98 11.86
N GLN A 60 -1.43 -11.30 11.84
CA GLN A 60 -1.54 -12.07 10.60
C GLN A 60 -2.70 -11.59 9.73
N MET A 61 -3.84 -11.25 10.33
CA MET A 61 -5.00 -10.73 9.60
C MET A 61 -4.74 -9.34 9.02
N ILE A 62 -4.08 -8.45 9.77
CA ILE A 62 -3.71 -7.12 9.29
C ILE A 62 -2.74 -7.25 8.10
N ASP A 63 -1.69 -8.06 8.23
CA ASP A 63 -0.72 -8.30 7.16
C ASP A 63 -1.40 -8.80 5.88
N LYS A 64 -2.35 -9.74 6.03
CA LYS A 64 -3.16 -10.21 4.91
C LYS A 64 -4.01 -9.10 4.29
N CYS A 65 -4.74 -8.33 5.10
CA CYS A 65 -5.57 -7.24 4.58
C CYS A 65 -4.75 -6.18 3.83
N LEU A 66 -3.56 -5.83 4.34
CA LEU A 66 -2.67 -4.86 3.69
C LEU A 66 -2.10 -5.42 2.38
N THR A 67 -1.73 -6.70 2.35
CA THR A 67 -1.26 -7.37 1.13
C THR A 67 -2.35 -7.41 0.07
N ASP A 68 -3.55 -7.87 0.43
CA ASP A 68 -4.71 -7.95 -0.48
C ASP A 68 -5.07 -6.54 -1.01
N ALA A 69 -5.05 -5.51 -0.16
CA ALA A 69 -5.30 -4.12 -0.58
C ALA A 69 -4.24 -3.61 -1.57
N LYS A 70 -2.96 -3.93 -1.34
CA LYS A 70 -1.84 -3.55 -2.22
C LYS A 70 -1.98 -4.19 -3.60
N GLU A 71 -2.41 -5.45 -3.67
CA GLU A 71 -2.69 -6.14 -4.93
C GLU A 71 -3.82 -5.47 -5.72
N LEU A 72 -4.93 -5.16 -5.05
CA LEU A 72 -6.08 -4.48 -5.67
C LEU A 72 -5.70 -3.09 -6.22
N VAL A 73 -4.98 -2.28 -5.44
CA VAL A 73 -4.51 -0.96 -5.89
C VAL A 73 -3.58 -1.08 -7.10
N SER A 74 -2.64 -2.02 -7.05
CA SER A 74 -1.71 -2.28 -8.16
C SER A 74 -2.44 -2.70 -9.43
N SER A 75 -3.46 -3.56 -9.29
CA SER A 75 -4.33 -3.99 -10.39
C SER A 75 -5.04 -2.80 -11.06
N VAL A 76 -5.63 -1.89 -10.27
CA VAL A 76 -6.28 -0.68 -10.81
C VAL A 76 -5.28 0.21 -11.56
N MET A 77 -4.05 0.37 -11.06
CA MET A 77 -3.02 1.15 -11.75
C MET A 77 -2.64 0.56 -13.12
N VAL A 78 -2.62 -0.77 -13.24
CA VAL A 78 -2.40 -1.46 -14.52
C VAL A 78 -3.57 -1.21 -15.46
N GLU A 79 -4.80 -1.32 -14.98
CA GLU A 79 -5.99 -1.07 -15.80
C GLU A 79 -6.10 0.38 -16.31
N ILE A 80 -5.76 1.37 -15.48
CA ILE A 80 -5.74 2.78 -15.94
C ILE A 80 -4.67 2.96 -17.03
N ARG A 81 -3.50 2.34 -16.88
CA ARG A 81 -2.45 2.38 -17.91
C ARG A 81 -2.94 1.76 -19.22
N ARG A 82 -3.57 0.58 -19.15
CA ARG A 82 -4.13 -0.13 -20.31
C ARG A 82 -5.15 0.73 -21.05
N LYS A 83 -6.14 1.28 -20.34
CA LYS A 83 -7.17 2.16 -20.92
C LYS A 83 -6.57 3.40 -21.59
N LYS A 84 -5.52 4.00 -21.01
CA LYS A 84 -4.83 5.15 -21.62
C LYS A 84 -4.15 4.79 -22.95
N LEU A 85 -3.55 3.59 -23.05
CA LEU A 85 -2.91 3.11 -24.27
C LEU A 85 -3.93 2.79 -25.37
N GLU A 86 -5.10 2.25 -25.00
CA GLU A 86 -6.19 1.94 -25.95
C GLU A 86 -6.89 3.20 -26.51
N ALA A 87 -6.80 4.32 -25.78
CA ALA A 87 -7.40 5.60 -26.17
C ALA A 87 -6.46 6.51 -26.97
N SER A 88 -5.19 6.12 -27.15
CA SER A 88 -4.16 6.87 -27.91
C SER A 88 -3.97 6.28 -29.31
#